data_AF-A0A7T4N8Z0-F1
#
_entry.id   AF-A0A7T4N8Z0-F1
#
_cell.length_a   1.000
_cell.length_b   1.000
_cell.length_c   1.000
_cell.angle_alpha   90.00
_cell.angle_beta   90.00
_cell.angle_gamma   90.00
#
_symmetry.space_group_name_H-M   'P 1'
#
loop_
_entity.id
_entity.type
_entity.pdbx_description
1 polymer ?
#
loop_
_entity_poly.entity_id
_entity_poly.type
_entity_poly.pdbx_seq_one_letter_code
_entity_poly.pdbx_strand_id
1 'polypeptide(L)'
;MKKRILLMSMLASAGLLLSGVASAQLNLKQFGIGGGDSSAGAAPAASSGGMSQLLQTYVGANQQVLSGQSSLASAMGMSSAAGQAQQAAGLLSGGTPSVSQLTQVGSTQQSLSQKLTDAFASHASGGASATPVNKEAFTEGLSSLGKGVSQYSSLQSGLGSIGQMSPSSLLQSGLNPQTAQSASYIAQSAPGQLQSLMSTLSSAVQFASSHGITVPSIASSALKGVQ
;
A
#
# COMPACT_ATOMS: atom_id res chain seq x y z
N MET A 1 46.81 25.14 37.30
CA MET A 1 46.83 23.68 37.51
C MET A 1 46.63 23.03 36.12
N LYS A 2 47.65 22.47 35.44
CA LYS A 2 48.16 21.07 35.50
C LYS A 2 46.99 20.06 35.33
N LYS A 3 46.89 19.15 34.34
CA LYS A 3 47.90 18.34 33.61
C LYS A 3 47.39 17.85 32.23
N ARG A 4 48.35 17.58 31.33
CA ARG A 4 48.26 16.74 30.11
C ARG A 4 48.35 15.24 30.47
N ILE A 5 48.20 14.34 29.46
CA ILE A 5 48.51 12.88 29.37
C ILE A 5 47.21 12.07 29.17
N LEU A 6 46.85 11.51 27.99
CA LEU A 6 47.48 10.56 27.03
C LEU A 6 47.32 9.09 27.46
N LEU A 7 46.57 8.30 26.68
CA LEU A 7 46.63 6.82 26.47
C LEU A 7 45.48 6.44 25.52
N MET A 8 45.68 6.26 24.21
CA MET A 8 46.23 5.05 23.55
C MET A 8 45.58 3.75 24.06
N SER A 9 44.56 3.27 23.35
CA SER A 9 44.27 1.85 23.26
C SER A 9 43.97 1.49 21.81
N MET A 10 44.94 0.81 21.23
CA MET A 10 44.94 0.18 19.92
C MET A 10 44.35 -1.22 20.13
N LEU A 11 43.21 -1.54 19.53
CA LEU A 11 42.80 -2.92 19.34
C LEU A 11 42.35 -3.11 17.89
N ALA A 12 43.27 -3.66 17.11
CA ALA A 12 43.01 -4.21 15.80
C ALA A 12 42.16 -5.48 15.95
N SER A 13 41.03 -5.52 15.26
CA SER A 13 40.40 -6.77 14.84
C SER A 13 40.02 -6.63 13.38
N ALA A 14 40.73 -7.40 12.56
CA ALA A 14 40.35 -7.72 11.20
C ALA A 14 38.99 -8.42 11.20
N GLY A 15 38.12 -8.03 10.27
CA GLY A 15 36.80 -8.63 10.11
C GLY A 15 36.26 -8.31 8.73
N LEU A 16 36.59 -9.20 7.80
CA LEU A 16 36.16 -9.31 6.42
C LEU A 16 34.81 -8.69 6.05
N LEU A 17 34.85 -7.99 4.92
CA LEU A 17 33.73 -7.71 4.03
C LEU A 17 32.83 -8.94 3.88
N LEU A 18 31.61 -8.86 4.37
CA LEU A 18 30.49 -9.64 3.89
C LEU A 18 29.28 -8.73 3.76
N SER A 19 28.89 -8.53 2.50
CA SER A 19 27.59 -8.04 2.08
C SER A 19 26.49 -8.80 2.82
N GLY A 20 25.93 -8.17 3.85
CA GLY A 20 24.71 -8.60 4.50
C GLY A 20 23.59 -7.63 4.14
N VAL A 21 23.25 -7.53 2.85
CA VAL A 21 21.91 -7.08 2.51
C VAL A 21 20.96 -8.12 3.10
N ALA A 22 20.41 -7.81 4.27
CA ALA A 22 19.21 -8.45 4.75
C ALA A 22 18.09 -8.06 3.79
N SER A 23 18.08 -8.65 2.60
CA SER A 23 16.84 -8.95 1.93
C SER A 23 16.09 -9.83 2.92
N ALA A 24 15.13 -9.23 3.62
CA ALA A 24 14.01 -10.00 4.14
C ALA A 24 13.52 -10.83 2.96
N GLN A 25 13.87 -12.11 2.94
CA GLN A 25 13.23 -13.07 2.08
C GLN A 25 11.76 -12.99 2.48
N LEU A 26 11.01 -12.18 1.74
CA LEU A 26 9.59 -12.35 1.56
C LEU A 26 9.43 -13.83 1.29
N ASN A 27 9.01 -14.54 2.34
CA ASN A 27 8.82 -15.96 2.30
C ASN A 27 7.58 -16.16 1.42
N LEU A 28 7.80 -16.16 0.10
CA LEU A 28 6.78 -16.40 -0.92
C LEU A 28 6.15 -17.80 -0.76
N LYS A 29 6.78 -18.68 0.02
CA LYS A 29 6.22 -19.94 0.51
C LYS A 29 5.09 -19.74 1.54
N GLN A 30 5.17 -18.75 2.42
CA GLN A 30 4.04 -18.34 3.27
C GLN A 30 2.90 -17.71 2.44
N PHE A 31 3.21 -17.18 1.26
CA PHE A 31 2.23 -16.58 0.36
C PHE A 31 1.64 -17.54 -0.70
N GLY A 32 1.98 -18.83 -0.67
CA GLY A 32 1.32 -19.83 -1.53
C GLY A 32 1.54 -19.65 -3.04
N ILE A 33 2.56 -18.90 -3.46
CA ILE A 33 2.92 -18.69 -4.87
C ILE A 33 4.14 -19.56 -5.16
N GLY A 34 3.92 -20.81 -5.53
CA GLY A 34 5.00 -21.74 -5.90
C GLY A 34 4.52 -23.18 -5.96
N GLY A 35 4.10 -23.62 -7.14
CA GLY A 35 3.56 -24.96 -7.37
C GLY A 35 4.61 -26.06 -7.38
N GLY A 36 4.19 -27.24 -6.88
CA GLY A 36 4.73 -28.56 -7.20
C GLY A 36 5.72 -29.16 -6.19
N ASP A 37 5.25 -30.01 -5.27
CA ASP A 37 5.27 -31.47 -5.43
C ASP A 37 4.41 -32.15 -4.35
N SER A 38 3.89 -33.34 -4.65
CA SER A 38 2.74 -33.95 -3.99
C SER A 38 3.15 -34.82 -2.81
N SER A 39 2.48 -34.66 -1.65
CA SER A 39 2.08 -35.80 -0.80
C SER A 39 1.15 -35.37 0.34
N ALA A 40 0.06 -36.12 0.43
CA ALA A 40 -0.87 -36.24 1.57
C ALA A 40 -1.72 -35.01 1.92
N GLY A 41 -2.95 -35.00 1.37
CA GLY A 41 -4.14 -35.00 2.22
C GLY A 41 -4.27 -33.86 3.24
N ALA A 42 -4.20 -32.62 2.78
CA ALA A 42 -4.91 -31.52 3.41
C ALA A 42 -5.37 -30.61 2.27
N ALA A 43 -6.67 -30.59 1.99
CA ALA A 43 -7.26 -29.40 1.38
C ALA A 43 -6.73 -28.19 2.15
N PRO A 44 -6.40 -27.06 1.50
CA PRO A 44 -6.10 -25.86 2.26
C PRO A 44 -7.36 -25.61 3.07
N ALA A 45 -7.28 -25.90 4.37
CA ALA A 45 -8.20 -25.32 5.31
C ALA A 45 -7.98 -23.83 5.13
N ALA A 46 -8.84 -23.19 4.33
CA ALA A 46 -9.18 -21.82 4.58
C ALA A 46 -9.96 -21.86 5.89
N SER A 47 -9.20 -22.08 6.97
CA SER A 47 -9.51 -21.61 8.28
C SER A 47 -9.96 -20.17 8.11
N SER A 48 -11.00 -19.77 8.84
CA SER A 48 -11.27 -18.42 9.37
C SER A 48 -10.20 -17.31 9.24
N GLY A 49 -8.91 -17.65 9.15
CA GLY A 49 -7.80 -16.79 8.71
C GLY A 49 -7.86 -16.25 7.27
N GLY A 50 -8.45 -16.93 6.28
CA GLY A 50 -8.44 -16.47 4.88
C GLY A 50 -9.14 -15.12 4.66
N MET A 51 -10.32 -14.94 5.26
CA MET A 51 -11.06 -13.67 5.21
C MET A 51 -10.44 -12.60 6.09
N SER A 52 -9.95 -12.97 7.28
CA SER A 52 -9.22 -12.05 8.16
C SER A 52 -7.96 -11.52 7.48
N GLN A 53 -7.28 -12.37 6.72
CA GLN A 53 -6.10 -12.02 5.93
C GLN A 53 -6.45 -11.15 4.73
N LEU A 54 -7.56 -11.41 4.03
CA LEU A 54 -8.08 -10.49 3.01
C LEU A 54 -8.39 -9.11 3.60
N LEU A 55 -9.07 -9.06 4.74
CA LEU A 55 -9.36 -7.79 5.40
C LEU A 55 -8.06 -7.08 5.81
N GLN A 56 -7.09 -7.81 6.36
CA GLN A 56 -5.81 -7.24 6.78
C GLN A 56 -4.96 -6.78 5.59
N THR A 57 -4.97 -7.51 4.48
CA THR A 57 -4.35 -7.09 3.22
C THR A 57 -5.08 -5.87 2.64
N TYR A 58 -6.41 -5.80 2.71
CA TYR A 58 -7.17 -4.61 2.29
C TYR A 58 -6.84 -3.39 3.16
N VAL A 59 -6.80 -3.55 4.47
CA VAL A 59 -6.42 -2.50 5.41
C VAL A 59 -4.99 -2.04 5.19
N GLY A 60 -4.05 -2.99 4.99
CA GLY A 60 -2.67 -2.70 4.62
C GLY A 60 -2.56 -1.95 3.29
N ALA A 61 -3.30 -2.38 2.28
CA ALA A 61 -3.35 -1.71 0.98
C ALA A 61 -3.87 -0.27 1.12
N ASN A 62 -4.94 -0.05 1.87
CA ASN A 62 -5.47 1.29 2.11
C ASN A 62 -4.50 2.19 2.87
N GLN A 63 -3.78 1.67 3.86
CA GLN A 63 -2.74 2.43 4.55
C GLN A 63 -1.59 2.82 3.61
N GLN A 64 -1.16 1.92 2.72
CA GLN A 64 -0.14 2.20 1.70
C GLN A 64 -0.63 3.24 0.70
N VAL A 65 -1.88 3.12 0.23
CA VAL A 65 -2.52 4.09 -0.65
C VAL A 65 -2.62 5.46 0.01
N LEU A 66 -3.11 5.55 1.24
CA LEU A 66 -3.25 6.81 1.98
C LEU A 66 -1.91 7.45 2.30
N SER A 67 -0.91 6.65 2.68
CA SER A 67 0.47 7.13 2.84
C SER A 67 1.01 7.66 1.52
N GLY A 68 0.76 6.96 0.41
CA GLY A 68 1.15 7.42 -0.92
C GLY A 68 0.48 8.74 -1.32
N GLN A 69 -0.83 8.85 -1.11
CA GLN A 69 -1.59 10.08 -1.34
C GLN A 69 -1.13 11.22 -0.43
N SER A 70 -0.76 10.93 0.82
CA SER A 70 -0.21 11.91 1.75
C SER A 70 1.14 12.45 1.28
N SER A 71 2.04 11.58 0.83
CA SER A 71 3.34 11.97 0.30
C SER A 71 3.21 12.73 -1.02
N LEU A 72 2.30 12.32 -1.92
CA LEU A 72 1.98 13.05 -3.14
C LEU A 72 1.40 14.44 -2.83
N ALA A 73 0.45 14.53 -1.89
CA ALA A 73 -0.13 15.80 -1.46
C ALA A 73 0.95 16.71 -0.86
N SER A 74 1.79 16.19 0.02
CA SER A 74 2.92 16.92 0.62
C SER A 74 3.91 17.38 -0.44
N ALA A 75 4.19 16.54 -1.43
CA ALA A 75 5.06 16.87 -2.55
C ALA A 75 4.52 18.04 -3.39
N MET A 76 3.20 18.13 -3.51
CA MET A 76 2.49 19.22 -4.21
C MET A 76 2.24 20.44 -3.30
N GLY A 77 2.74 20.47 -2.06
CA GLY A 77 2.51 21.56 -1.10
C GLY A 77 1.12 21.56 -0.45
N MET A 78 0.36 20.48 -0.59
CA MET A 78 -1.02 20.33 -0.11
C MET A 78 -1.06 19.74 1.31
N SER A 79 -0.50 20.42 2.30
CA SER A 79 -0.40 19.92 3.69
C SER A 79 -1.75 19.52 4.30
N SER A 80 -2.83 20.24 3.99
CA SER A 80 -4.17 19.89 4.47
C SER A 80 -4.69 18.57 3.90
N ALA A 81 -4.37 18.25 2.64
CA ALA A 81 -4.72 16.97 2.03
C ALA A 81 -3.82 15.85 2.59
N ALA A 82 -2.54 16.14 2.82
CA ALA A 82 -1.62 15.19 3.45
C ALA A 82 -2.05 14.79 4.87
N GLY A 83 -2.49 15.76 5.67
CA GLY A 83 -3.01 15.53 7.03
C GLY A 83 -4.31 14.72 7.03
N GLN A 84 -5.24 14.99 6.11
CA GLN A 84 -6.47 14.19 5.96
C GLN A 84 -6.16 12.72 5.62
N ALA A 85 -5.20 12.49 4.73
CA ALA A 85 -4.76 11.15 4.37
C ALA A 85 -4.15 10.39 5.56
N GLN A 86 -3.31 11.07 6.37
CA GLN A 86 -2.71 10.49 7.58
C GLN A 86 -3.77 10.17 8.65
N GLN A 87 -4.75 11.06 8.83
CA GLN A 87 -5.87 10.82 9.75
C GLN A 87 -6.67 9.58 9.34
N ALA A 88 -7.01 9.48 8.04
CA ALA A 88 -7.71 8.31 7.52
C ALA A 88 -6.90 7.02 7.66
N ALA A 89 -5.57 7.06 7.48
CA ALA A 89 -4.69 5.91 7.70
C ALA A 89 -4.66 5.50 9.18
N GLY A 90 -4.66 6.48 10.10
CA GLY A 90 -4.73 6.25 11.54
C GLY A 90 -6.02 5.54 11.97
N LEU A 91 -7.16 5.84 11.33
CA LEU A 91 -8.44 5.15 11.57
C LEU A 91 -8.37 3.64 11.27
N LEU A 92 -7.52 3.24 10.34
CA LEU A 92 -7.33 1.85 9.91
C LEU A 92 -6.30 1.08 10.73
N SER A 93 -5.49 1.77 11.53
CA SER A 93 -4.41 1.16 12.33
C SER A 93 -4.92 0.46 13.61
N GLY A 94 -6.14 0.77 14.06
CA GLY A 94 -6.73 0.31 15.32
C GLY A 94 -7.33 -1.10 15.33
N GLY A 95 -7.12 -1.93 14.30
CA GLY A 95 -7.65 -3.30 14.22
C GLY A 95 -8.61 -3.52 13.04
N THR A 96 -9.63 -4.36 13.23
CA THR A 96 -10.65 -4.65 12.19
C THR A 96 -11.54 -3.42 11.99
N PRO A 97 -11.46 -2.70 10.84
CA PRO A 97 -12.26 -1.52 10.64
C PRO A 97 -13.74 -1.86 10.43
N SER A 98 -14.61 -1.07 11.05
CA SER A 98 -16.06 -1.13 10.85
C SER A 98 -16.44 -0.58 9.47
N VAL A 99 -17.59 -0.97 8.94
CA VAL A 99 -18.11 -0.46 7.64
C VAL A 99 -18.16 1.07 7.61
N SER A 100 -18.51 1.72 8.73
CA SER A 100 -18.50 3.18 8.83
C SER A 100 -17.11 3.79 8.67
N GLN A 101 -16.07 3.15 9.25
CA GLN A 101 -14.68 3.59 9.09
C GLN A 101 -14.20 3.36 7.66
N LEU A 102 -14.54 2.21 7.06
CA LEU A 102 -14.21 1.91 5.66
C LEU A 102 -14.88 2.91 4.70
N THR A 103 -16.15 3.25 4.95
CA THR A 103 -16.89 4.26 4.18
C THR A 103 -16.26 5.64 4.32
N GLN A 104 -15.89 6.04 5.53
CA GLN A 104 -15.23 7.32 5.80
C GLN A 104 -13.87 7.41 5.09
N VAL A 105 -13.07 6.34 5.16
CA VAL A 105 -11.77 6.25 4.51
C VAL A 105 -11.90 6.25 3.00
N GLY A 106 -12.84 5.47 2.45
CA GLY A 106 -13.12 5.44 1.01
C GLY A 106 -13.55 6.79 0.47
N SER A 107 -14.45 7.48 1.19
CA SER A 107 -14.87 8.86 0.83
C SER A 107 -13.70 9.83 0.89
N THR A 108 -12.82 9.70 1.89
CA THR A 108 -11.61 10.53 2.02
C THR A 108 -10.65 10.27 0.87
N GLN A 109 -10.36 9.00 0.54
CA GLN A 109 -9.53 8.64 -0.62
C GLN A 109 -10.09 9.19 -1.92
N GLN A 110 -11.41 9.12 -2.12
CA GLN A 110 -12.04 9.64 -3.34
C GLN A 110 -11.87 11.16 -3.45
N SER A 111 -12.12 11.90 -2.36
CA SER A 111 -11.92 13.35 -2.32
C SER A 111 -10.45 13.74 -2.53
N LEU A 112 -9.52 13.01 -1.89
CA LEU A 112 -8.08 13.21 -2.07
C LEU A 112 -7.63 12.90 -3.49
N SER A 113 -8.14 11.82 -4.10
CA SER A 113 -7.83 11.44 -5.48
C SER A 113 -8.26 12.54 -6.46
N GLN A 114 -9.44 13.13 -6.27
CA GLN A 114 -9.90 14.29 -7.04
C GLN A 114 -8.97 15.49 -6.83
N LYS A 115 -8.73 15.89 -5.58
CA LYS A 115 -7.85 17.01 -5.24
C LYS A 115 -6.44 16.85 -5.82
N LEU A 116 -5.87 15.66 -5.74
CA LEU A 116 -4.56 15.34 -6.31
C LEU A 116 -4.58 15.43 -7.83
N THR A 117 -5.61 14.90 -8.48
CA THR A 117 -5.76 14.96 -9.94
C THR A 117 -5.89 16.41 -10.42
N ASP A 118 -6.72 17.22 -9.75
CA ASP A 118 -6.82 18.67 -9.98
C ASP A 118 -5.49 19.38 -9.76
N ALA A 119 -4.75 19.02 -8.71
CA ALA A 119 -3.44 19.61 -8.44
C ALA A 119 -2.42 19.27 -9.53
N PHE A 120 -2.37 18.02 -10.01
CA PHE A 120 -1.49 17.63 -11.11
C PHE A 120 -1.86 18.39 -12.40
N ALA A 121 -3.16 18.52 -12.71
CA ALA A 121 -3.62 19.26 -13.88
C ALA A 121 -3.31 20.77 -13.79
N SER A 122 -3.53 21.36 -12.62
CA SER A 122 -3.27 22.78 -12.35
C SER A 122 -1.77 23.11 -12.43
N HIS A 123 -0.92 22.21 -11.95
CA HIS A 123 0.53 22.37 -11.93
C HIS A 123 1.15 22.10 -13.32
N ALA A 124 0.59 21.15 -14.09
CA ALA A 124 0.93 20.93 -15.49
C ALA A 124 0.64 22.15 -16.39
N SER A 125 -0.29 23.03 -15.98
CA SER A 125 -0.65 24.25 -16.72
C SER A 125 0.36 25.40 -16.54
N GLY A 126 1.45 25.21 -15.77
CA GLY A 126 2.62 26.08 -15.79
C GLY A 126 2.44 27.48 -15.18
N GLY A 127 1.44 27.68 -14.31
CA GLY A 127 1.25 28.96 -13.63
C GLY A 127 2.48 29.36 -12.80
N ALA A 128 2.93 30.61 -12.92
CA ALA A 128 4.14 31.17 -12.28
C ALA A 128 4.19 31.12 -10.73
N SER A 129 3.19 30.51 -10.07
CA SER A 129 3.10 30.29 -8.62
C SER A 129 3.07 28.81 -8.22
N ALA A 130 3.38 27.91 -9.15
CA ALA A 130 3.44 26.48 -8.90
C ALA A 130 4.55 26.18 -7.87
N THR A 131 4.16 25.85 -6.64
CA THR A 131 5.07 25.49 -5.55
C THR A 131 6.04 24.40 -6.04
N PRO A 132 7.34 24.50 -5.75
CA PRO A 132 8.30 23.49 -6.18
C PRO A 132 7.87 22.11 -5.68
N VAL A 133 7.72 21.17 -6.61
CA VAL A 133 7.31 19.80 -6.26
C VAL A 133 8.47 19.10 -5.59
N ASN A 134 8.25 18.56 -4.39
CA ASN A 134 9.25 17.73 -3.73
C ASN A 134 9.33 16.37 -4.44
N LYS A 135 10.34 16.21 -5.32
CA LYS A 135 10.51 15.02 -6.17
C LYS A 135 10.67 13.73 -5.37
N GLU A 136 11.31 13.81 -4.20
CA GLU A 136 11.54 12.65 -3.33
C GLU A 136 10.22 12.17 -2.73
N ALA A 137 9.46 13.07 -2.12
CA ALA A 137 8.14 12.77 -1.57
C ALA A 137 7.15 12.31 -2.66
N PHE A 138 7.27 12.87 -3.87
CA PHE A 138 6.46 12.45 -5.01
C PHE A 138 6.77 11.01 -5.43
N THR A 139 8.06 10.68 -5.55
CA THR A 139 8.53 9.34 -5.92
C THR A 139 8.14 8.31 -4.87
N GLU A 140 8.30 8.65 -3.59
CA GLU A 140 7.88 7.80 -2.47
C GLU A 140 6.35 7.61 -2.47
N GLY A 141 5.61 8.68 -2.76
CA GLY A 141 4.17 8.65 -2.93
C GLY A 141 3.70 7.70 -4.03
N LEU A 142 4.32 7.78 -5.21
CA LEU A 142 4.08 6.86 -6.32
C LEU A 142 4.41 5.40 -5.95
N SER A 143 5.51 5.18 -5.23
CA SER A 143 5.93 3.85 -4.79
C SER A 143 4.91 3.22 -3.85
N SER A 144 4.49 3.95 -2.81
CA SER A 144 3.47 3.50 -1.84
C SER A 144 2.11 3.30 -2.51
N LEU A 145 1.71 4.18 -3.42
CA LEU A 145 0.48 4.04 -4.19
C LEU A 145 0.50 2.79 -5.07
N GLY A 146 1.60 2.56 -5.81
CA GLY A 146 1.80 1.37 -6.63
C GLY A 146 1.80 0.07 -5.83
N LYS A 147 2.42 0.06 -4.63
CA LYS A 147 2.35 -1.07 -3.68
C LYS A 147 0.92 -1.33 -3.21
N GLY A 148 0.17 -0.27 -2.92
CA GLY A 148 -1.23 -0.36 -2.53
C GLY A 148 -2.11 -0.98 -3.63
N VAL A 149 -1.98 -0.49 -4.87
CA VAL A 149 -2.68 -1.02 -6.06
C VAL A 149 -2.33 -2.50 -6.30
N SER A 150 -1.05 -2.88 -6.14
CA SER A 150 -0.61 -4.28 -6.30
C SER A 150 -1.24 -5.21 -5.25
N GLN A 151 -1.35 -4.74 -4.00
CA GLN A 151 -2.04 -5.47 -2.94
C GLN A 151 -3.54 -5.58 -3.22
N TYR A 152 -4.17 -4.53 -3.75
CA TYR A 152 -5.56 -4.56 -4.19
C TYR A 152 -5.82 -5.59 -5.31
N SER A 153 -4.93 -5.67 -6.30
CA SER A 153 -5.02 -6.70 -7.35
C SER A 153 -4.89 -8.13 -6.76
N SER A 154 -4.00 -8.29 -5.77
CA SER A 154 -3.85 -9.56 -5.05
C SER A 154 -5.10 -9.95 -4.26
N LEU A 155 -5.82 -8.97 -3.69
CA LEU A 155 -7.11 -9.20 -3.01
C LEU A 155 -8.18 -9.71 -3.96
N GLN A 156 -8.27 -9.16 -5.17
CA GLN A 156 -9.24 -9.61 -6.17
C GLN A 156 -9.00 -11.09 -6.54
N SER A 157 -7.73 -11.46 -6.70
CA SER A 157 -7.33 -12.86 -6.95
C SER A 157 -7.69 -13.78 -5.77
N GLY A 158 -7.47 -13.31 -4.54
CA GLY A 158 -7.84 -14.03 -3.32
C GLY A 158 -9.36 -14.19 -3.17
N LEU A 159 -10.14 -13.15 -3.47
CA LEU A 159 -11.61 -13.18 -3.43
C LEU A 159 -12.19 -14.15 -4.47
N GLY A 160 -11.64 -14.19 -5.69
CA GLY A 160 -12.03 -15.18 -6.70
C GLY A 160 -11.79 -16.62 -6.24
N SER A 161 -10.70 -16.83 -5.49
CA SER A 161 -10.37 -18.14 -4.90
C SER A 161 -11.30 -18.52 -3.73
N ILE A 162 -11.70 -17.54 -2.90
CA ILE A 162 -12.69 -17.73 -1.83
C ILE A 162 -14.10 -17.98 -2.40
N GLY A 163 -14.48 -17.32 -3.50
CA GLY A 163 -15.80 -17.49 -4.13
C GLY A 163 -16.04 -18.91 -4.67
N GLN A 164 -14.98 -19.65 -4.96
CA GLN A 164 -15.02 -21.07 -5.34
C GLN A 164 -15.19 -22.01 -4.12
N MET A 165 -15.17 -21.47 -2.90
CA MET A 165 -15.29 -22.25 -1.67
C MET A 165 -16.75 -22.39 -1.24
N SER A 166 -17.13 -23.60 -0.84
CA SER A 166 -18.50 -23.92 -0.47
C SER A 166 -18.99 -23.08 0.72
N PRO A 167 -20.22 -22.54 0.68
CA PRO A 167 -20.80 -21.73 1.77
C PRO A 167 -20.80 -22.45 3.12
N SER A 168 -20.84 -23.78 3.12
CA SER A 168 -20.71 -24.64 4.31
C SER A 168 -19.38 -24.45 5.06
N SER A 169 -18.27 -24.30 4.32
CA SER A 169 -16.93 -24.09 4.90
C SER A 169 -16.74 -22.68 5.48
N LEU A 170 -17.47 -21.70 4.91
CA LEU A 170 -17.52 -20.33 5.44
C LEU A 170 -18.33 -20.26 6.74
N LEU A 171 -19.46 -20.97 6.81
CA LEU A 171 -20.28 -21.05 8.01
C LEU A 171 -19.55 -21.79 9.15
N GLN A 172 -18.81 -22.83 8.83
CA GLN A 172 -18.01 -23.60 9.79
C GLN A 172 -16.78 -22.86 10.30
N SER A 173 -16.31 -21.85 9.56
CA SER A 173 -15.20 -20.99 9.98
C SER A 173 -15.59 -19.96 11.06
N GLY A 174 -16.86 -19.90 11.50
CA GLY A 174 -17.28 -19.01 12.58
C GLY A 174 -17.10 -17.53 12.23
N LEU A 175 -17.39 -17.16 10.98
CA LEU A 175 -17.24 -15.80 10.47
C LEU A 175 -18.00 -14.80 11.35
N ASN A 176 -17.26 -13.84 11.90
CA ASN A 176 -17.82 -12.74 12.67
C ASN A 176 -18.69 -11.88 11.73
N PRO A 177 -19.94 -11.52 12.10
CA PRO A 177 -20.84 -10.75 11.23
C PRO A 177 -20.21 -9.43 10.76
N GLN A 178 -19.38 -8.81 11.58
CA GLN A 178 -18.66 -7.59 11.23
C GLN A 178 -17.67 -7.81 10.09
N THR A 179 -16.90 -8.90 10.12
CA THR A 179 -15.94 -9.26 9.06
C THR A 179 -16.67 -9.59 7.75
N ALA A 180 -17.82 -10.26 7.83
CA ALA A 180 -18.65 -10.55 6.65
C ALA A 180 -19.23 -9.27 6.03
N GLN A 181 -19.69 -8.31 6.83
CA GLN A 181 -20.15 -7.01 6.33
C GLN A 181 -19.03 -6.19 5.69
N SER A 182 -17.86 -6.12 6.34
CA SER A 182 -16.67 -5.47 5.77
C SER A 182 -16.26 -6.14 4.45
N ALA A 183 -16.26 -7.47 4.39
CA ALA A 183 -15.97 -8.23 3.16
C ALA A 183 -16.90 -7.85 2.01
N SER A 184 -18.20 -7.80 2.31
CA SER A 184 -19.24 -7.49 1.33
C SER A 184 -19.08 -6.07 0.80
N TYR A 185 -18.80 -5.12 1.70
CA TYR A 185 -18.49 -3.74 1.35
C TYR A 185 -17.23 -3.64 0.48
N ILE A 186 -16.16 -4.35 0.85
CA ILE A 186 -14.89 -4.39 0.09
C ILE A 186 -15.13 -4.96 -1.30
N ALA A 187 -15.84 -6.09 -1.42
CA ALA A 187 -16.14 -6.70 -2.70
C ALA A 187 -16.93 -5.76 -3.64
N GLN A 188 -17.80 -4.90 -3.08
CA GLN A 188 -18.57 -3.92 -3.85
C GLN A 188 -17.79 -2.62 -4.15
N SER A 189 -16.98 -2.15 -3.21
CA SER A 189 -16.36 -0.81 -3.27
C SER A 189 -14.93 -0.82 -3.81
N ALA A 190 -14.18 -1.90 -3.59
CA ALA A 190 -12.79 -2.03 -4.01
C ALA A 190 -12.58 -1.86 -5.53
N PRO A 191 -13.44 -2.38 -6.43
CA PRO A 191 -13.24 -2.21 -7.88
C PRO A 191 -13.27 -0.74 -8.30
N GLY A 192 -14.25 0.04 -7.80
CA GLY A 192 -14.35 1.47 -8.10
C GLY A 192 -13.23 2.30 -7.48
N GLN A 193 -12.79 1.93 -6.27
CA GLN A 193 -11.63 2.54 -5.63
C GLN A 193 -10.35 2.27 -6.42
N LEU A 194 -10.12 1.03 -6.85
CA LEU A 194 -8.97 0.67 -7.67
C LEU A 194 -8.95 1.49 -8.97
N GLN A 195 -10.09 1.63 -9.64
CA GLN A 195 -10.19 2.39 -10.88
C GLN A 195 -9.88 3.87 -10.68
N SER A 196 -10.38 4.47 -9.59
CA SER A 196 -10.07 5.85 -9.22
C SER A 196 -8.58 6.03 -8.92
N LEU A 197 -7.99 5.11 -8.13
CA LEU A 197 -6.57 5.11 -7.78
C LEU A 197 -5.68 4.93 -9.01
N MET A 198 -6.07 4.09 -9.96
CA MET A 198 -5.37 3.87 -11.22
C MET A 198 -5.38 5.13 -12.10
N SER A 199 -6.53 5.81 -12.16
CA SER A 199 -6.65 7.09 -12.88
C SER A 199 -5.74 8.15 -12.25
N THR A 200 -5.75 8.27 -10.92
CA THR A 200 -4.85 9.18 -10.19
C THR A 200 -3.37 8.79 -10.35
N LEU A 201 -3.04 7.50 -10.29
CA LEU A 201 -1.68 6.99 -10.50
C LEU A 201 -1.19 7.31 -11.92
N SER A 202 -2.04 7.12 -12.93
CA SER A 202 -1.73 7.46 -14.33
C SER A 202 -1.44 8.96 -14.49
N SER A 203 -2.31 9.82 -13.94
CA SER A 203 -2.11 11.27 -13.92
C SER A 203 -0.82 11.65 -13.18
N ALA A 204 -0.54 11.03 -12.04
CA ALA A 204 0.67 11.26 -11.26
C ALA A 204 1.95 10.81 -12.00
N VAL A 205 1.91 9.68 -12.71
CA VAL A 205 3.03 9.17 -13.52
C VAL A 205 3.30 10.06 -14.72
N GLN A 206 2.26 10.53 -15.40
CA GLN A 206 2.41 11.50 -16.49
C GLN A 206 3.00 12.81 -15.97
N PHE A 207 2.50 13.32 -14.85
CA PHE A 207 3.04 14.49 -14.18
C PHE A 207 4.52 14.30 -13.82
N ALA A 208 4.87 13.19 -13.18
CA ALA A 208 6.26 12.86 -12.86
C ALA A 208 7.16 12.84 -14.09
N SER A 209 6.70 12.21 -15.17
CA SER A 209 7.47 12.10 -16.42
C SER A 209 7.72 13.48 -17.04
N SER A 210 6.71 14.36 -17.09
CA SER A 210 6.83 15.72 -17.63
C SER A 210 7.70 16.64 -16.77
N HIS A 211 7.78 16.40 -15.45
CA HIS A 211 8.55 17.22 -14.51
C HIS A 211 9.94 16.62 -14.16
N GLY A 212 10.35 15.55 -14.86
CA GLY A 212 11.63 14.88 -14.64
C GLY A 212 11.76 14.29 -13.22
N ILE A 213 10.70 13.66 -12.74
CA ILE A 213 10.64 12.90 -11.48
C ILE A 213 10.75 11.42 -11.83
N THR A 214 11.58 10.68 -11.10
CA THR A 214 11.78 9.24 -11.31
C THR A 214 10.50 8.48 -11.02
N VAL A 215 9.98 7.75 -12.00
CA VAL A 215 8.82 6.87 -11.81
C VAL A 215 9.30 5.51 -11.32
N PRO A 216 8.91 5.06 -10.11
CA PRO A 216 9.33 3.77 -9.60
C PRO A 216 8.67 2.62 -10.38
N SER A 217 9.43 1.56 -10.65
CA SER A 217 8.96 0.43 -11.48
C SER A 217 7.70 -0.26 -10.92
N ILE A 218 7.49 -0.22 -9.60
CA ILE A 218 6.27 -0.75 -8.96
C ILE A 218 5.02 0.03 -9.37
N ALA A 219 5.12 1.36 -9.56
CA ALA A 219 4.00 2.18 -10.03
C ALA A 219 3.66 1.88 -11.49
N SER A 220 4.68 1.77 -12.35
CA SER A 220 4.48 1.37 -13.76
C SER A 220 3.96 -0.06 -13.89
N SER A 221 4.41 -0.97 -13.03
CA SER A 221 3.96 -2.37 -13.02
C SER A 221 2.52 -2.48 -12.51
N ALA A 222 2.15 -1.71 -11.50
CA ALA A 222 0.78 -1.64 -11.01
C ALA A 222 -0.21 -1.16 -12.08
N LEU A 223 0.20 -0.20 -12.92
CA LEU A 223 -0.58 0.27 -14.07
C LEU A 223 -0.76 -0.79 -15.16
N LYS A 224 0.21 -1.71 -15.32
CA LYS A 224 0.17 -2.80 -16.30
C LYS A 224 -0.54 -4.05 -15.78
N GLY A 225 -0.45 -4.35 -14.49
CA GLY A 225 -0.92 -5.60 -13.88
C GLY A 225 -2.44 -5.76 -13.72
N VAL A 226 -3.25 -4.86 -14.30
CA VAL A 226 -4.72 -4.92 -14.27
C VAL A 226 -5.32 -4.94 -15.68
N GLN A 227 -4.49 -4.86 -16.73
CA GLN A 227 -4.91 -5.04 -18.12
C GLN A 227 -5.03 -6.53 -18.48
#